data_AF-A0AAE1FXJ6-F1
#
_entry.id   AF-A0AAE1FXJ6-F1
#
_cell.length_a   1.000
_cell.length_b   1.000
_cell.length_c   1.000
_cell.angle_alpha   90.00
_cell.angle_beta   90.00
_cell.angle_gamma   90.00
#
_symmetry.space_group_name_H-M   'P 1'
#
loop_
_entity.id
_entity.type
_entity.pdbx_description
1 polymer ?
#
loop_
_entity_poly.entity_id
_entity_poly.type
_entity_poly.pdbx_seq_one_letter_code
_entity_poly.pdbx_strand_id
1 'polypeptide(L)'
;MEKGQQQVGEQELATKMLQIQSKRFYIDVKQNRRGRFMKVAEIGADGRRNQVFLALSTAAEFRDHLSLFSDFYANLGPPNPDTLPEDGKLKSETMVKDNRRYYLDLKENSRGRFLRVSQTIARGGPRCQIAIPAQGMIEFRDALQELLDEFGTDDGGYKGELPEGRHMRVENKNFYFDIGQNNRGIYMRISEVKTNFRTAITIPEKSWSRFRDIFADYVDKMKDGGEKGPSESNK
;
A
#
# COMPACT_ATOMS: atom_id res chain seq x y z
N MET A 1 -19.76 -23.91 -0.58
CA MET A 1 -19.93 -22.45 -0.45
C MET A 1 -18.78 -21.93 0.40
N GLU A 2 -17.73 -21.46 -0.24
CA GLU A 2 -16.49 -21.06 0.43
C GLU A 2 -16.58 -19.57 0.75
N LYS A 3 -17.07 -19.23 1.95
CA LYS A 3 -16.95 -17.87 2.48
C LYS A 3 -15.47 -17.63 2.77
N GLY A 4 -14.82 -16.88 1.89
CA GLY A 4 -13.43 -16.46 2.07
C GLY A 4 -13.23 -15.81 3.44
N GLN A 5 -12.18 -16.23 4.13
CA GLN A 5 -11.75 -15.68 5.41
C GLN A 5 -11.76 -14.14 5.35
N GLN A 6 -12.70 -13.52 6.05
CA GLN A 6 -12.63 -12.10 6.37
C GLN A 6 -11.33 -11.91 7.15
N GLN A 7 -10.36 -11.20 6.57
CA GLN A 7 -9.12 -10.85 7.27
C GLN A 7 -9.52 -10.04 8.50
N VAL A 8 -9.35 -10.63 9.68
CA VAL A 8 -9.62 -10.00 10.98
C VAL A 8 -8.85 -8.67 11.03
N GLY A 9 -9.56 -7.54 10.92
CA GLY A 9 -8.99 -6.19 10.93
C GLY A 9 -9.13 -5.35 9.66
N GLU A 10 -9.88 -5.80 8.66
CA GLU A 10 -10.30 -4.99 7.49
C GLU A 10 -11.77 -4.54 7.65
N GLN A 11 -12.00 -3.23 7.75
CA GLN A 11 -13.32 -2.61 7.75
C GLN A 11 -13.66 -2.12 6.35
N GLU A 12 -14.84 -2.46 5.84
CA GLU A 12 -15.38 -1.88 4.62
C GLU A 12 -16.09 -0.56 4.94
N LEU A 13 -15.75 0.50 4.21
CA LEU A 13 -16.28 1.85 4.41
C LEU A 13 -17.36 2.18 3.38
N ALA A 14 -17.14 1.80 2.12
CA ALA A 14 -18.09 1.97 1.03
C ALA A 14 -17.87 0.91 -0.05
N THR A 15 -18.90 0.65 -0.84
CA THR A 15 -18.82 -0.22 -2.02
C THR A 15 -19.63 0.39 -3.16
N LYS A 16 -19.07 0.37 -4.37
CA LYS A 16 -19.79 0.66 -5.62
C LYS A 16 -19.72 -0.53 -6.54
N MET A 17 -20.85 -0.86 -7.16
CA MET A 17 -20.94 -1.90 -8.16
C MET A 17 -21.26 -1.28 -9.52
N LEU A 18 -20.43 -1.59 -10.53
CA LEU A 18 -20.62 -1.19 -11.91
C LEU A 18 -20.84 -2.43 -12.77
N GLN A 19 -21.84 -2.39 -13.64
CA GLN A 19 -22.07 -3.44 -14.63
C GLN A 19 -21.76 -2.90 -16.02
N ILE A 20 -20.65 -3.35 -16.60
CA ILE A 20 -20.15 -2.88 -17.89
C ILE A 20 -20.10 -4.07 -18.84
N GLN A 21 -20.93 -4.05 -19.89
CA GLN A 21 -21.19 -5.22 -20.75
C GLN A 21 -21.55 -6.45 -19.92
N SER A 22 -20.86 -7.57 -20.13
CA SER A 22 -21.04 -8.84 -19.44
C SER A 22 -20.19 -8.97 -18.18
N LYS A 23 -19.55 -7.89 -17.71
CA LYS A 23 -18.67 -7.90 -16.54
C LYS A 23 -19.27 -7.07 -15.41
N ARG A 24 -18.98 -7.47 -14.17
CA ARG A 24 -19.30 -6.70 -12.97
C ARG A 24 -18.02 -6.27 -12.27
N PHE A 25 -17.96 -5.00 -11.90
CA PHE A 25 -16.86 -4.44 -11.14
C PHE A 25 -17.36 -4.02 -9.77
N TYR A 26 -16.60 -4.35 -8.74
CA TYR A 26 -16.83 -3.89 -7.37
C TYR A 26 -15.66 -3.03 -6.96
N ILE A 27 -15.95 -1.79 -6.54
CA ILE A 27 -14.96 -0.83 -6.05
C ILE A 27 -15.27 -0.62 -4.57
N ASP A 28 -14.48 -1.28 -3.71
CA ASP A 28 -14.65 -1.22 -2.27
C ASP A 28 -13.61 -0.28 -1.66
N VAL A 29 -14.05 0.73 -0.91
CA VAL A 29 -13.18 1.52 -0.04
C VAL A 29 -13.08 0.81 1.30
N LYS A 30 -11.85 0.50 1.71
CA LYS A 30 -11.59 -0.29 2.90
C LYS A 30 -10.52 0.35 3.77
N GLN A 31 -10.57 0.04 5.06
CA GLN A 31 -9.62 0.52 6.04
C GLN A 31 -9.05 -0.64 6.84
N ASN A 32 -7.74 -0.65 7.01
CA ASN A 32 -7.06 -1.56 7.92
C ASN A 32 -6.06 -0.77 8.79
N ARG A 33 -5.29 -1.47 9.62
CA ARG A 33 -4.27 -0.86 10.49
C ARG A 33 -3.19 -0.05 9.75
N ARG A 34 -3.03 -0.24 8.43
CA ARG A 34 -2.01 0.42 7.61
C ARG A 34 -2.52 1.70 6.94
N GLY A 35 -3.84 1.90 6.90
CA GLY A 35 -4.44 3.00 6.15
C GLY A 35 -5.72 2.62 5.43
N ARG A 36 -6.21 3.54 4.62
CA ARG A 36 -7.32 3.33 3.70
C ARG A 36 -6.79 2.88 2.34
N PHE A 37 -7.57 2.07 1.63
CA PHE A 37 -7.24 1.63 0.28
C PHE A 37 -8.51 1.29 -0.49
N MET A 38 -8.42 1.32 -1.81
CA MET A 38 -9.47 0.83 -2.69
C MET A 38 -9.13 -0.55 -3.21
N LYS A 39 -10.11 -1.46 -3.13
CA LYS A 39 -10.06 -2.78 -3.75
C LYS A 39 -11.00 -2.77 -4.95
N VAL A 40 -10.44 -2.98 -6.14
CA VAL A 40 -11.22 -3.13 -7.37
C VAL A 40 -11.26 -4.60 -7.75
N ALA A 41 -12.43 -5.21 -7.77
CA ALA A 41 -12.65 -6.57 -8.24
C ALA A 41 -13.40 -6.59 -9.56
N GLU A 42 -12.93 -7.39 -10.52
CA GLU A 42 -13.59 -7.72 -11.77
C GLU A 42 -14.16 -9.14 -11.67
N ILE A 43 -15.43 -9.31 -12.00
CA ILE A 43 -16.08 -10.60 -12.24
C ILE A 43 -16.37 -10.70 -13.73
N GLY A 44 -15.67 -11.61 -14.40
CA GLY A 44 -15.88 -11.93 -15.82
C GLY A 44 -17.19 -12.67 -16.07
N ALA A 45 -17.60 -12.74 -17.34
CA ALA A 45 -18.78 -13.50 -17.76
C ALA A 45 -18.66 -15.01 -17.49
N ASP A 46 -17.42 -15.50 -17.42
CA ASP A 46 -17.04 -16.87 -17.04
C ASP A 46 -17.02 -17.09 -15.52
N GLY A 47 -17.40 -16.06 -14.73
CA GLY A 47 -17.33 -16.08 -13.27
C GLY A 47 -15.91 -15.91 -12.72
N ARG A 48 -14.90 -15.72 -13.57
CA ARG A 48 -13.52 -15.52 -13.12
C ARG A 48 -13.41 -14.22 -12.36
N ARG A 49 -12.83 -14.29 -11.16
CA ARG A 49 -12.58 -13.14 -10.32
C ARG A 49 -11.13 -12.69 -10.43
N ASN A 50 -10.92 -11.44 -10.81
CA ASN A 50 -9.63 -10.78 -10.70
C ASN A 50 -9.76 -9.54 -9.82
N GLN A 51 -8.67 -9.04 -9.25
CA GLN A 51 -8.72 -7.86 -8.40
C GLN A 51 -7.39 -7.11 -8.38
N VAL A 52 -7.44 -5.81 -8.19
CA VAL A 52 -6.28 -4.95 -7.94
C VAL A 52 -6.53 -4.10 -6.69
N PHE A 53 -5.44 -3.64 -6.07
CA PHE A 53 -5.48 -2.83 -4.85
C PHE A 53 -4.76 -1.51 -5.09
N LEU A 54 -5.45 -0.41 -4.82
CA LEU A 54 -4.98 0.95 -5.03
C LEU A 54 -4.91 1.67 -3.68
N ALA A 55 -3.87 2.47 -3.47
CA ALA A 55 -3.91 3.50 -2.44
C ALA A 55 -4.85 4.63 -2.91
N LEU A 56 -5.40 5.46 -2.02
CA LEU A 56 -6.34 6.52 -2.42
C LEU A 56 -5.66 7.55 -3.33
N SER A 57 -4.38 7.85 -3.09
CA SER A 57 -3.56 8.70 -3.96
C SER A 57 -3.38 8.10 -5.35
N THR A 58 -3.13 6.79 -5.44
CA THR A 58 -3.01 6.09 -6.73
C THR A 58 -4.36 5.98 -7.43
N ALA A 59 -5.47 5.88 -6.68
CA ALA A 59 -6.81 5.90 -7.26
C ALA A 59 -7.15 7.28 -7.87
N ALA A 60 -6.67 8.38 -7.26
CA ALA A 60 -6.80 9.73 -7.82
C ALA A 60 -6.01 9.89 -9.13
N GLU A 61 -4.74 9.46 -9.14
CA GLU A 61 -3.92 9.42 -10.36
C GLU A 61 -4.56 8.54 -11.45
N PHE A 62 -5.13 7.39 -11.06
CA PHE A 62 -5.84 6.51 -11.99
C PHE A 62 -7.09 7.17 -12.58
N ARG A 63 -7.86 7.90 -11.76
CA ARG A 63 -9.03 8.68 -12.19
C ARG A 63 -8.63 9.74 -13.22
N ASP A 64 -7.50 10.43 -13.03
CA ASP A 64 -6.99 11.41 -14.00
C ASP A 64 -6.58 10.75 -15.32
N HIS A 65 -5.89 9.61 -15.25
CA HIS A 65 -5.56 8.83 -16.44
C HIS A 65 -6.80 8.32 -17.19
N LEU A 66 -7.88 7.94 -16.49
CA LEU A 66 -9.12 7.50 -17.14
C LEU A 66 -9.73 8.60 -18.02
N SER A 67 -9.63 9.88 -17.61
CA SER A 67 -10.03 11.00 -18.47
C SER A 67 -9.18 11.05 -19.75
N LEU A 68 -7.85 10.97 -19.61
CA LEU A 68 -6.93 10.98 -20.77
C LEU A 68 -7.18 9.80 -21.72
N PHE A 69 -7.43 8.61 -21.19
CA PHE A 69 -7.75 7.43 -21.99
C PHE A 69 -9.12 7.56 -22.67
N SER A 70 -10.11 8.14 -21.99
CA SER A 70 -11.43 8.37 -22.57
C SER A 70 -11.39 9.38 -23.71
N ASP A 71 -10.68 10.49 -23.54
CA ASP A 71 -10.52 11.50 -24.59
C ASP A 71 -9.79 10.91 -25.80
N PHE A 72 -8.73 10.13 -25.55
CA PHE A 72 -8.05 9.41 -26.62
C PHE A 72 -8.98 8.42 -27.33
N TYR A 73 -9.75 7.63 -26.58
CA TYR A 73 -10.70 6.65 -27.13
C TYR A 73 -11.81 7.30 -27.97
N ALA A 74 -12.33 8.46 -27.55
CA ALA A 74 -13.36 9.19 -28.28
C ALA A 74 -12.87 9.71 -29.65
N ASN A 75 -11.56 9.96 -29.77
CA ASN A 75 -10.93 10.39 -31.02
C ASN A 75 -10.50 9.23 -31.92
N LEU A 76 -10.62 7.98 -31.46
CA LEU A 76 -10.30 6.83 -32.30
C LEU A 76 -11.44 6.58 -33.29
N GLY A 77 -11.09 6.44 -34.56
CA GLY A 77 -12.00 5.96 -35.60
C GLY A 77 -12.48 4.51 -35.37
N PRO A 78 -13.30 3.98 -36.29
CA PRO A 78 -13.78 2.61 -36.21
C PRO A 78 -12.61 1.61 -36.11
N PRO A 79 -12.80 0.47 -35.45
CA PRO A 79 -11.79 -0.58 -35.37
C PRO A 79 -11.34 -1.00 -36.77
N ASN A 80 -10.04 -1.00 -37.02
CA ASN A 80 -9.48 -1.49 -38.28
C ASN A 80 -8.64 -2.75 -38.00
N PRO A 81 -9.16 -3.95 -38.31
CA PRO A 81 -8.50 -5.21 -38.01
C PRO A 81 -7.15 -5.38 -38.75
N ASP A 82 -6.92 -4.65 -39.84
CA ASP A 82 -5.71 -4.73 -40.65
C ASP A 82 -4.53 -3.89 -40.10
N THR A 83 -4.78 -3.02 -39.12
CA THR A 83 -3.78 -2.10 -38.55
C THR A 83 -3.51 -2.34 -37.06
N LEU A 84 -3.90 -3.51 -36.52
CA LEU A 84 -3.68 -3.82 -35.12
C LEU A 84 -2.17 -3.96 -34.82
N PRO A 85 -1.63 -3.22 -33.83
CA PRO A 85 -0.28 -3.45 -33.35
C PRO A 85 -0.11 -4.91 -32.93
N GLU A 86 1.08 -5.49 -33.10
CA GLU A 86 1.35 -6.90 -32.79
C GLU A 86 1.07 -7.23 -31.31
N ASP A 87 1.27 -6.26 -30.41
CA ASP A 87 0.93 -6.39 -28.99
C ASP A 87 -0.48 -5.87 -28.62
N GLY A 88 -1.20 -5.31 -29.59
CA GLY A 88 -2.53 -4.75 -29.49
C GLY A 88 -2.65 -3.49 -28.62
N LYS A 89 -1.55 -2.80 -28.27
CA LYS A 89 -1.59 -1.59 -27.43
C LYS A 89 -1.77 -0.32 -28.28
N LEU A 90 -2.73 0.50 -27.90
CA LEU A 90 -3.01 1.80 -28.52
C LEU A 90 -2.40 2.97 -27.76
N LYS A 91 -2.46 2.91 -26.42
CA LYS A 91 -1.88 3.92 -25.52
C LYS A 91 -1.50 3.24 -24.21
N SER A 92 -0.37 3.65 -23.61
CA SER A 92 0.11 3.12 -22.33
C SER A 92 0.50 4.24 -21.38
N GLU A 93 0.22 4.04 -20.09
CA GLU A 93 0.65 4.89 -18.98
C GLU A 93 1.14 4.00 -17.83
N THR A 94 1.89 4.57 -16.88
CA THR A 94 2.39 3.83 -15.71
C THR A 94 2.31 4.68 -14.45
N MET A 95 1.75 4.10 -13.40
CA MET A 95 1.73 4.70 -12.06
C MET A 95 2.63 3.89 -11.12
N VAL A 96 3.28 4.56 -10.17
CA VAL A 96 4.19 3.91 -9.22
C VAL A 96 3.85 4.35 -7.80
N LYS A 97 3.64 3.37 -6.92
CA LYS A 97 3.46 3.60 -5.48
C LYS A 97 4.32 2.64 -4.69
N ASP A 98 5.31 3.18 -3.97
CA ASP A 98 6.32 2.42 -3.23
C ASP A 98 7.00 1.36 -4.11
N ASN A 99 6.78 0.08 -3.82
CA ASN A 99 7.30 -1.08 -4.57
C ASN A 99 6.30 -1.67 -5.56
N ARG A 100 5.15 -1.03 -5.77
CA ARG A 100 4.10 -1.44 -6.70
C ARG A 100 4.14 -0.58 -7.96
N ARG A 101 4.06 -1.24 -9.12
CA ARG A 101 3.91 -0.59 -10.43
C ARG A 101 2.59 -1.01 -11.04
N TYR A 102 1.85 -0.02 -11.54
CA TYR A 102 0.58 -0.20 -12.21
C TYR A 102 0.76 0.19 -13.67
N TYR A 103 0.55 -0.75 -14.58
CA TYR A 103 0.58 -0.52 -16.02
C TYR A 103 -0.84 -0.38 -16.53
N LEU A 104 -1.11 0.73 -17.20
CA LEU A 104 -2.40 1.05 -17.80
C LEU A 104 -2.24 0.96 -19.31
N ASP A 105 -2.74 -0.10 -19.93
CA ASP A 105 -2.65 -0.31 -21.37
C ASP A 105 -4.05 -0.27 -22.00
N LEU A 106 -4.35 0.75 -22.79
CA LEU A 106 -5.52 0.72 -23.67
C LEU A 106 -5.20 -0.18 -24.85
N LYS A 107 -5.98 -1.25 -25.02
CA LYS A 107 -5.74 -2.30 -26.00
C LYS A 107 -6.92 -2.51 -26.92
N GLU A 108 -6.66 -3.02 -28.12
CA GLU A 108 -7.66 -3.45 -29.09
C GLU A 108 -7.47 -4.93 -29.42
N ASN A 109 -8.58 -5.67 -29.50
CA ASN A 109 -8.61 -7.05 -29.99
C ASN A 109 -9.90 -7.30 -30.79
N SER A 110 -10.10 -8.54 -31.25
CA SER A 110 -11.29 -8.94 -32.02
C SER A 110 -12.63 -8.73 -31.31
N ARG A 111 -12.64 -8.54 -29.98
CA ARG A 111 -13.84 -8.28 -29.18
C ARG A 111 -14.07 -6.80 -28.91
N GLY A 112 -13.15 -5.93 -29.31
CA GLY A 112 -13.20 -4.48 -29.12
C GLY A 112 -12.04 -3.94 -28.28
N ARG A 113 -12.22 -2.71 -27.79
CA ARG A 113 -11.22 -1.97 -27.03
C ARG A 113 -11.44 -2.08 -25.53
N PHE A 114 -10.36 -2.18 -24.76
CA PHE A 114 -10.40 -2.29 -23.30
C PHE A 114 -9.14 -1.74 -22.67
N LEU A 115 -9.27 -1.15 -21.49
CA LEU A 115 -8.17 -0.71 -20.65
C LEU A 115 -7.75 -1.86 -19.71
N ARG A 116 -6.54 -2.37 -19.90
CA ARG A 116 -5.93 -3.36 -19.02
C ARG A 116 -5.14 -2.65 -17.92
N VAL A 117 -5.52 -2.89 -16.68
CA VAL A 117 -4.81 -2.39 -15.48
C VAL A 117 -4.05 -3.55 -14.86
N SER A 118 -2.74 -3.57 -14.98
CA SER A 118 -1.87 -4.60 -14.40
C SER A 118 -1.12 -4.07 -13.18
N GLN A 119 -1.30 -4.69 -12.03
CA GLN A 119 -0.53 -4.43 -10.82
C GLN A 119 0.61 -5.44 -10.67
N THR A 120 1.84 -4.95 -10.48
CA THR A 120 3.04 -5.77 -10.25
C THR A 120 3.82 -5.25 -9.05
N ILE A 121 4.63 -6.13 -8.43
CA ILE A 121 5.53 -5.76 -7.34
C ILE A 121 6.97 -5.92 -7.85
N ALA A 122 7.80 -4.90 -7.67
CA ALA A 122 9.14 -4.75 -8.27
C ALA A 122 10.17 -5.88 -7.96
N ARG A 123 9.81 -6.90 -7.17
CA ARG A 123 10.66 -8.05 -6.80
C ARG A 123 9.99 -9.40 -7.07
N GLY A 124 9.32 -9.54 -8.22
CA GLY A 124 8.73 -10.82 -8.66
C GLY A 124 7.53 -11.27 -7.83
N GLY A 125 6.83 -10.33 -7.18
CA GLY A 125 5.61 -10.65 -6.43
C GLY A 125 4.42 -10.98 -7.34
N PRO A 126 3.29 -11.40 -6.74
CA PRO A 126 2.08 -11.74 -7.49
C PRO A 126 1.64 -10.61 -8.41
N ARG A 127 1.38 -10.95 -9.68
CA ARG A 127 0.80 -10.04 -10.67
C ARG A 127 -0.71 -10.20 -10.65
N CYS A 128 -1.41 -9.10 -10.46
CA CYS A 128 -2.85 -9.05 -10.58
C CYS A 128 -3.24 -8.11 -11.72
N GLN A 129 -4.39 -8.33 -12.35
CA GLN A 129 -4.86 -7.44 -13.40
C GLN A 129 -6.38 -7.43 -13.50
N ILE A 130 -6.93 -6.33 -13.99
CA ILE A 130 -8.32 -6.22 -14.43
C ILE A 130 -8.38 -5.67 -15.86
N ALA A 131 -9.48 -5.89 -16.55
CA ALA A 131 -9.72 -5.44 -17.91
C ALA A 131 -11.08 -4.73 -18.02
N ILE A 132 -11.03 -3.40 -18.02
CA ILE A 132 -12.20 -2.50 -18.08
C ILE A 132 -12.53 -2.27 -19.56
N PRO A 133 -13.74 -2.62 -20.03
CA PRO A 133 -14.14 -2.28 -21.40
C PRO A 133 -14.11 -0.77 -21.65
N ALA A 134 -13.65 -0.33 -22.83
CA ALA A 134 -13.36 1.08 -23.09
C ALA A 134 -14.58 2.00 -22.92
N GLN A 135 -15.77 1.54 -23.32
CA GLN A 135 -17.00 2.32 -23.17
C GLN A 135 -17.42 2.55 -21.71
N GLY A 136 -16.90 1.77 -20.76
CA GLY A 136 -17.17 1.94 -19.33
C GLY A 136 -16.12 2.76 -18.58
N MET A 137 -15.12 3.33 -19.26
CA MET A 137 -14.06 4.10 -18.60
C MET A 137 -14.60 5.36 -17.92
N ILE A 138 -15.60 6.02 -18.50
CA ILE A 138 -16.25 7.20 -17.92
C ILE A 138 -17.02 6.84 -16.64
N GLU A 139 -17.87 5.81 -16.69
CA GLU A 139 -18.59 5.35 -15.49
C GLU A 139 -17.62 4.93 -14.38
N PHE A 140 -16.51 4.27 -14.75
CA PHE A 140 -15.47 3.89 -13.79
C PHE A 140 -14.78 5.11 -13.18
N ARG A 141 -14.46 6.13 -13.99
CA ARG A 141 -13.89 7.40 -13.54
C ARG A 141 -14.84 8.11 -12.57
N ASP A 142 -16.11 8.21 -12.90
CA ASP A 142 -17.10 8.92 -12.09
C ASP A 142 -17.35 8.20 -10.76
N ALA A 143 -17.35 6.86 -10.76
CA ALA A 143 -17.42 6.07 -9.54
C ALA A 143 -16.18 6.27 -8.65
N LEU A 144 -14.98 6.38 -9.23
CA LEU A 144 -13.77 6.74 -8.48
C LEU A 144 -13.85 8.16 -7.94
N GLN A 145 -14.31 9.12 -8.75
CA GLN A 145 -14.47 10.53 -8.37
C GLN A 145 -15.33 10.64 -7.11
N GLU A 146 -16.53 10.06 -7.12
CA GLU A 146 -17.46 10.13 -6.00
C GLU A 146 -16.87 9.54 -4.72
N LEU A 147 -16.19 8.39 -4.82
CA LEU A 147 -15.52 7.77 -3.66
C LEU A 147 -14.33 8.61 -3.17
N LEU A 148 -13.59 9.26 -4.07
CA LEU A 148 -12.47 10.13 -3.69
C LEU A 148 -12.94 11.44 -3.07
N ASP A 149 -14.08 11.98 -3.50
CA ASP A 149 -14.68 13.17 -2.89
C ASP A 149 -15.14 12.88 -1.46
N GLU A 150 -15.68 11.70 -1.21
CA GLU A 150 -16.14 11.28 0.13
C GLU A 150 -14.98 10.90 1.06
N PHE A 151 -14.01 10.11 0.58
CA PHE A 151 -12.97 9.51 1.43
C PHE A 151 -11.60 10.22 1.36
N GLY A 152 -11.44 11.17 0.44
CA GLY A 152 -10.23 11.91 0.17
C GLY A 152 -9.26 11.18 -0.77
N THR A 153 -8.11 11.81 -1.03
CA THR A 153 -6.99 11.25 -1.82
C THR A 153 -5.81 10.85 -0.95
N ASP A 154 -5.92 11.03 0.36
CA ASP A 154 -4.90 10.69 1.33
C ASP A 154 -4.96 9.20 1.67
N ASP A 155 -3.83 8.50 1.61
CA ASP A 155 -3.80 7.04 1.75
C ASP A 155 -4.16 6.56 3.16
N GLY A 156 -4.23 7.46 4.14
CA GLY A 156 -4.44 7.10 5.52
C GLY A 156 -3.22 6.38 6.10
N GLY A 157 -2.80 6.85 7.26
CA GLY A 157 -1.58 6.52 7.97
C GLY A 157 -1.43 7.62 9.02
N TYR A 158 -0.81 7.36 10.15
CA TYR A 158 -0.69 8.40 11.20
C TYR A 158 -0.07 9.67 10.58
N LYS A 159 -0.79 10.80 10.68
CA LYS A 159 -0.42 12.13 10.20
C LYS A 159 -0.14 13.11 11.36
N GLY A 160 0.05 12.60 12.58
CA GLY A 160 0.62 13.43 13.63
C GLY A 160 2.08 13.73 13.30
N GLU A 161 2.58 14.90 13.70
CA GLU A 161 4.02 15.11 13.81
C GLU A 161 4.58 13.95 14.62
N LEU A 162 5.48 13.16 14.01
CA LEU A 162 6.20 12.16 14.76
C LEU A 162 7.07 12.91 15.78
N PRO A 163 7.15 12.43 17.03
CA PRO A 163 8.01 13.06 18.03
C PRO A 163 9.42 13.23 17.48
N GLU A 164 10.04 14.38 17.75
CA GLU A 164 11.43 14.61 17.36
C GLU A 164 12.32 13.49 17.90
N GLY A 165 13.20 13.02 17.02
CA GLY A 165 14.20 12.03 17.37
C GLY A 165 15.09 12.55 18.50
N ARG A 166 15.41 11.68 19.44
CA ARG A 166 16.36 12.00 20.51
C ARG A 166 17.69 11.33 20.24
N HIS A 167 18.75 11.89 20.79
CA HIS A 167 20.05 11.22 20.78
C HIS A 167 20.73 11.37 22.14
N MET A 168 21.64 10.45 22.42
CA MET A 168 22.52 10.53 23.57
C MET A 168 23.93 10.10 23.16
N ARG A 169 24.93 10.74 23.77
CA ARG A 169 26.32 10.36 23.61
C ARG A 169 26.79 9.62 24.85
N VAL A 170 27.38 8.45 24.64
CA VAL A 170 28.00 7.63 25.69
C VAL A 170 29.41 7.31 25.22
N GLU A 171 30.42 7.83 25.92
CA GLU A 171 31.84 7.70 25.56
C GLU A 171 32.13 8.13 24.10
N ASN A 172 32.61 7.19 23.27
CA ASN A 172 32.89 7.36 21.85
C ASN A 172 31.73 6.92 20.93
N LYS A 173 30.54 6.72 21.48
CA LYS A 173 29.33 6.28 20.77
C LYS A 173 28.23 7.33 20.81
N ASN A 174 27.51 7.48 19.71
CA ASN A 174 26.26 8.22 19.66
C ASN A 174 25.10 7.24 19.41
N PHE A 175 24.06 7.33 20.23
CA PHE A 175 22.82 6.58 20.05
C PHE A 175 21.73 7.54 19.59
N TYR A 176 21.11 7.24 18.45
CA TYR A 176 19.97 7.99 17.90
C TYR A 176 18.69 7.16 18.04
N PHE A 177 17.60 7.79 18.46
CA PHE A 177 16.28 7.21 18.68
C PHE A 177 15.30 7.94 17.76
N ASP A 178 15.19 7.45 16.53
CA ASP A 178 14.41 8.10 15.49
C ASP A 178 13.03 7.44 15.40
N ILE A 179 11.95 8.21 15.52
CA ILE A 179 10.61 7.72 15.23
C ILE A 179 10.39 7.83 13.72
N GLY A 180 10.06 6.71 13.09
CA GLY A 180 9.77 6.65 11.67
C GLY A 180 8.47 5.92 11.39
N GLN A 181 8.00 6.04 10.16
CA GLN A 181 6.80 5.36 9.68
C GLN A 181 7.10 4.68 8.35
N ASN A 182 6.54 3.49 8.18
CA ASN A 182 6.54 2.79 6.90
C ASN A 182 5.22 2.05 6.70
N ASN A 183 5.14 1.30 5.61
CA ASN A 183 3.95 0.52 5.23
C ASN A 183 3.52 -0.54 6.25
N ARG A 184 4.32 -0.84 7.28
CA ARG A 184 4.02 -1.76 8.37
C ARG A 184 3.55 -1.06 9.66
N GLY A 185 3.61 0.27 9.71
CA GLY A 185 3.23 1.09 10.87
C GLY A 185 4.37 1.99 11.38
N ILE A 186 4.14 2.58 12.55
CA ILE A 186 5.15 3.37 13.27
C ILE A 186 6.21 2.44 13.87
N TYR A 187 7.45 2.89 13.85
CA TYR A 187 8.58 2.21 14.45
C TYR A 187 9.56 3.20 15.07
N MET A 188 10.34 2.72 16.03
CA MET A 188 11.52 3.41 16.53
C MET A 188 12.76 2.75 15.92
N ARG A 189 13.64 3.55 15.32
CA ARG A 189 14.96 3.10 14.90
C ARG A 189 15.98 3.55 15.93
N ILE A 190 16.64 2.59 16.57
CA ILE A 190 17.74 2.87 17.49
C ILE A 190 19.03 2.63 16.73
N SER A 191 19.81 3.67 16.46
CA SER A 191 21.10 3.60 15.76
C SER A 191 22.26 3.82 16.71
N GLU A 192 23.21 2.89 16.79
CA GLU A 192 24.53 3.09 17.40
C GLU A 192 25.51 3.56 16.32
N VAL A 193 26.16 4.70 16.55
CA VAL A 193 27.12 5.33 15.62
C VAL A 193 28.45 5.56 16.31
N LYS A 194 29.52 5.04 15.70
CA LYS A 194 30.94 5.33 15.99
C LYS A 194 31.58 5.94 14.75
N THR A 195 32.84 6.40 14.87
CA THR A 195 33.60 7.03 13.77
C THR A 195 33.57 6.25 12.46
N ASN A 196 33.66 4.92 12.51
CA ASN A 196 33.78 4.07 11.33
C ASN A 196 32.64 3.04 11.18
N PHE A 197 31.64 3.04 12.08
CA PHE A 197 30.63 2.00 12.07
C PHE A 197 29.27 2.50 12.55
N ARG A 198 28.21 2.06 11.88
CA ARG A 198 26.83 2.35 12.22
C ARG A 198 26.01 1.06 12.22
N THR A 199 25.43 0.73 13.36
CA THR A 199 24.45 -0.35 13.51
C THR A 199 23.10 0.22 13.90
N ALA A 200 22.02 -0.48 13.56
CA ALA A 200 20.70 -0.06 14.00
C ALA A 200 19.74 -1.24 14.13
N ILE A 201 18.77 -1.09 15.01
CA ILE A 201 17.60 -1.97 15.13
C ILE A 201 16.32 -1.17 14.86
N THR A 202 15.28 -1.84 14.40
CA THR A 202 13.96 -1.26 14.16
C THR A 202 12.93 -1.96 15.03
N ILE A 203 12.30 -1.21 15.92
CA ILE A 203 11.32 -1.72 16.90
C ILE A 203 9.92 -1.21 16.53
N PRO A 204 8.99 -2.09 16.14
CA PRO A 204 7.61 -1.71 15.88
C PRO A 204 6.95 -1.11 17.13
N GLU A 205 6.11 -0.08 16.93
CA GLU A 205 5.44 0.66 18.02
C GLU A 205 4.70 -0.26 19.00
N LYS A 206 3.95 -1.24 18.49
CA LYS A 206 3.26 -2.29 19.26
C LYS A 206 4.12 -3.07 20.25
N SER A 207 5.44 -3.01 20.14
CA SER A 207 6.39 -3.74 20.98
C SER A 207 7.13 -2.85 21.98
N TRP A 208 6.96 -1.53 21.95
CA TRP A 208 7.70 -0.59 22.80
C TRP A 208 7.50 -0.85 24.29
N SER A 209 6.25 -1.08 24.75
CA SER A 209 5.97 -1.39 26.17
C SER A 209 6.74 -2.62 26.64
N ARG A 210 6.78 -3.69 25.83
CA ARG A 210 7.51 -4.91 26.17
C ARG A 210 9.02 -4.69 26.21
N PHE A 211 9.58 -3.90 25.28
CA PHE A 211 11.00 -3.54 25.31
C PHE A 211 11.34 -2.73 26.57
N ARG A 212 10.50 -1.75 26.92
CA ARG A 212 10.64 -0.95 28.13
C ARG A 212 10.62 -1.83 29.37
N ASP A 213 9.64 -2.73 29.48
CA ASP A 213 9.45 -3.55 30.68
C ASP A 213 10.62 -4.52 30.88
N ILE A 214 11.12 -5.13 29.80
CA ILE A 214 12.33 -5.98 29.86
C ILE A 214 13.54 -5.15 30.31
N PHE A 215 13.72 -3.94 29.75
CA PHE A 215 14.85 -3.09 30.12
C PHE A 215 14.76 -2.62 31.58
N ALA A 216 13.56 -2.25 32.04
CA ALA A 216 13.30 -1.84 33.42
C ALA A 216 13.61 -2.97 34.42
N ASP A 217 13.17 -4.19 34.14
CA ASP A 217 13.47 -5.37 34.97
C ASP A 217 14.98 -5.60 35.14
N TYR A 218 15.77 -5.42 34.08
CA TYR A 218 17.24 -5.47 34.18
C TYR A 218 17.83 -4.33 35.00
N VAL A 219 17.30 -3.11 34.86
CA VAL A 219 17.75 -1.94 35.64
C VAL A 219 17.53 -2.19 37.14
N ASP A 220 16.39 -2.75 37.52
CA ASP A 220 16.07 -3.02 38.92
C ASP A 220 16.92 -4.17 39.49
N LYS A 221 17.08 -5.28 38.75
CA LYS A 221 17.96 -6.40 39.14
C LYS A 221 19.41 -5.99 39.36
N MET A 222 19.92 -5.05 38.55
CA MET A 222 21.30 -4.57 38.67
C MET A 222 21.49 -3.62 39.87
N LYS A 223 20.43 -3.01 40.41
CA LYS A 223 20.49 -2.27 41.68
C LYS A 223 20.55 -3.21 42.87
N ASP A 224 19.73 -4.26 42.87
CA ASP A 224 19.66 -5.24 43.96
C ASP A 224 20.93 -6.12 44.07
N GLY A 225 21.66 -6.29 42.96
CA GLY A 225 22.93 -7.03 42.94
C GLY A 225 24.14 -6.26 43.48
N GLY A 226 24.03 -4.94 43.71
CA GLY A 226 25.15 -4.07 44.10
C GLY A 226 25.49 -4.03 45.60
N GLU A 227 24.62 -4.54 46.48
CA GLU A 227 24.78 -4.44 47.94
C GLU A 227 25.38 -5.69 48.62
N LYS A 228 25.86 -6.68 47.87
CA LYS A 228 26.59 -7.83 48.45
C LYS A 228 28.07 -7.80 48.09
N GLY A 229 28.78 -6.78 48.60
CA GLY A 229 30.23 -6.87 48.77
C GLY A 229 30.57 -7.92 49.84
N PRO A 230 31.69 -8.63 49.74
CA PRO A 230 32.03 -9.71 50.66
C PRO A 230 32.22 -9.12 52.06
N SER A 231 31.38 -9.53 53.00
CA SER A 231 31.70 -9.45 54.41
C SER A 231 32.88 -10.41 54.66
N GLU A 232 34.11 -9.89 54.55
CA GLU A 232 35.27 -10.56 55.12
C GLU A 232 34.99 -10.77 56.61
N SER A 233 35.04 -12.04 56.98
CA SER A 233 34.84 -12.54 58.33
C SER A 233 36.21 -12.83 58.95
N ASN A 234 36.29 -12.58 60.27
CA ASN A 234 37.32 -13.01 61.23
C ASN A 234 38.69 -12.30 61.10
N LYS A 235 39.27 -11.76 62.16
CA LYS A 235 39.50 -12.27 63.53
C LYS A 235 39.68 -11.10 64.51
#